data_AF-A0A1Y5E7T3-F1
#
_entry.id   AF-A0A1Y5E7T3-F1
#
_cell.length_a   1.000
_cell.length_b   1.000
_cell.length_c   1.000
_cell.angle_alpha   90.00
_cell.angle_beta   90.00
_cell.angle_gamma   90.00
#
_symmetry.space_group_name_H-M   'P 1'
#
loop_
_entity.id
_entity.type
_entity.pdbx_description
1 polymer ?
#
loop_
_entity_poly.entity_id
_entity_poly.type
_entity_poly.pdbx_seq_one_letter_code
_entity_poly.pdbx_strand_id
1 'polypeptide(L)'
;MITSTHNVGMLYPTRSPTVYNTGDQAVRSAQTQPSATEGDAVLVTLSPAAEGAKKLLSEFPRLSLDPAVHMQKAEVALKDLMARLGIPENTDVQIEVQPDGKINVEGDHPLISQIEESLNGEEADQELRSALIFAHNGSIISHIGKAVEMAMRGADERSGMMESYHNWVRNVANEAKGSSFAVNFSNGELTGSLVGRNGQAFNPGEGLTLPA
;
A
#
# COMPACT_ATOMS: atom_id res chain seq x y z
N MET A 1 -67.15 -34.23 -4.14
CA MET A 1 -66.80 -33.17 -3.17
C MET A 1 -66.17 -33.83 -1.96
N ILE A 2 -64.87 -33.62 -1.75
CA ILE A 2 -64.15 -34.07 -0.55
C ILE A 2 -63.36 -32.86 -0.07
N THR A 3 -63.56 -32.46 1.18
CA THR A 3 -63.04 -31.22 1.76
C THR A 3 -62.04 -31.53 2.87
N SER A 4 -60.82 -31.00 2.69
CA SER A 4 -59.82 -30.45 3.62
C SER A 4 -59.44 -31.06 4.99
N THR A 5 -58.15 -31.42 5.07
CA THR A 5 -57.05 -30.94 5.97
C THR A 5 -57.19 -30.93 7.51
N HIS A 6 -56.60 -31.98 8.10
CA HIS A 6 -55.53 -32.05 9.12
C HIS A 6 -55.24 -30.88 10.10
N ASN A 7 -55.46 -31.26 11.37
CA ASN A 7 -54.59 -31.24 12.55
C ASN A 7 -54.41 -30.01 13.45
N VAL A 8 -54.56 -30.32 14.73
CA VAL A 8 -54.75 -29.51 15.93
C VAL A 8 -53.47 -29.58 16.78
N GLY A 9 -53.03 -28.44 17.32
CA GLY A 9 -52.00 -28.38 18.36
C GLY A 9 -52.42 -27.38 19.45
N MET A 10 -52.95 -27.88 20.56
CA MET A 10 -53.35 -27.12 21.74
C MET A 10 -52.21 -26.97 22.75
N LEU A 11 -52.24 -25.83 23.45
CA LEU A 11 -51.25 -25.27 24.36
C LEU A 11 -51.42 -25.66 25.85
N TYR A 12 -50.32 -25.43 26.60
CA TYR A 12 -50.14 -25.21 28.07
C TYR A 12 -49.91 -26.45 28.98
N PRO A 13 -49.24 -26.36 30.16
CA PRO A 13 -48.87 -25.17 30.97
C PRO A 13 -47.44 -25.14 31.59
N THR A 14 -47.09 -24.00 32.18
CA THR A 14 -45.89 -23.70 33.01
C THR A 14 -46.15 -23.85 34.53
N ARG A 15 -45.14 -24.25 35.32
CA ARG A 15 -45.03 -24.00 36.78
C ARG A 15 -43.57 -23.82 37.25
N SER A 16 -43.26 -22.55 37.62
CA SER A 16 -42.44 -21.92 38.71
C SER A 16 -41.41 -22.74 39.54
N PRO A 17 -40.30 -22.16 40.09
CA PRO A 17 -40.32 -20.97 40.98
C PRO A 17 -39.14 -19.96 40.99
N THR A 18 -39.49 -18.76 41.46
CA THR A 18 -38.80 -17.78 42.34
C THR A 18 -37.26 -17.64 42.43
N VAL A 19 -36.77 -16.51 41.88
CA VAL A 19 -35.85 -15.46 42.41
C VAL A 19 -34.66 -15.84 43.32
N TYR A 20 -33.44 -15.50 42.87
CA TYR A 20 -32.48 -14.60 43.58
C TYR A 20 -31.57 -13.86 42.58
N ASN A 21 -30.95 -12.79 43.06
CA ASN A 21 -30.70 -11.50 42.42
C ASN A 21 -29.29 -11.33 41.79
N THR A 22 -29.09 -10.16 41.16
CA THR A 22 -27.86 -9.41 40.80
C THR A 22 -27.13 -9.68 39.47
N GLY A 23 -27.10 -8.64 38.62
CA GLY A 23 -26.19 -8.51 37.47
C GLY A 23 -26.83 -7.82 36.26
N ASP A 24 -26.59 -6.51 36.11
CA ASP A 24 -27.23 -5.59 35.18
C ASP A 24 -27.14 -5.92 33.67
N GLN A 25 -28.30 -5.71 33.05
CA GLN A 25 -28.59 -5.17 31.71
C GLN A 25 -28.02 -5.85 30.45
N ALA A 26 -28.86 -6.75 29.91
CA ALA A 26 -28.92 -7.10 28.51
C ALA A 26 -29.46 -5.96 27.63
N VAL A 27 -28.82 -5.84 26.47
CA VAL A 27 -29.18 -5.08 25.27
C VAL A 27 -30.67 -5.19 24.95
N ARG A 28 -31.39 -4.07 24.99
CA ARG A 28 -32.72 -3.94 24.39
C ARG A 28 -32.58 -3.56 22.92
N SER A 29 -32.94 -4.46 22.04
CA SER A 29 -33.26 -4.16 20.64
C SER A 29 -34.51 -3.27 20.61
N ALA A 30 -34.41 -2.05 20.08
CA ALA A 30 -35.55 -1.17 19.82
C ALA A 30 -35.80 -1.05 18.32
N GLN A 31 -37.08 -1.14 17.97
CA GLN A 31 -37.67 -1.17 16.64
C GLN A 31 -37.39 0.10 15.81
N THR A 32 -37.16 -0.08 14.52
CA THR A 32 -37.13 0.98 13.51
C THR A 32 -38.54 1.53 13.26
N GLN A 33 -38.80 2.76 13.70
CA GLN A 33 -39.81 3.65 13.10
C GLN A 33 -39.07 4.81 12.41
N PRO A 34 -39.47 5.22 11.19
CA PRO A 34 -38.81 6.30 10.49
C PRO A 34 -39.34 7.64 11.01
N SER A 35 -38.65 8.22 12.00
CA SER A 35 -38.83 9.62 12.35
C SER A 35 -37.79 10.44 11.62
N ALA A 36 -38.25 11.21 10.64
CA ALA A 36 -37.48 12.29 10.04
C ALA A 36 -37.16 13.31 11.14
N THR A 37 -35.89 13.39 11.51
CA THR A 37 -35.34 14.47 12.32
C THR A 37 -33.95 14.70 11.74
N GLU A 38 -33.66 15.96 11.41
CA GLU A 38 -32.40 16.42 10.80
C GLU A 38 -31.21 15.68 11.43
N GLY A 39 -30.59 14.81 10.63
CA GLY A 39 -29.53 13.95 11.10
C GLY A 39 -28.31 14.77 11.43
N ASP A 40 -28.01 14.89 12.72
CA ASP A 40 -26.68 15.22 13.20
C ASP A 40 -25.67 14.47 12.35
N ALA A 41 -24.79 15.21 11.68
CA ALA A 41 -23.72 14.63 10.90
C ALA A 41 -22.96 13.68 11.82
N VAL A 42 -23.07 12.37 11.56
CA VAL A 42 -22.26 11.36 12.22
C VAL A 42 -20.82 11.75 11.92
N LEU A 43 -20.18 12.39 12.90
CA LEU A 43 -18.76 12.74 12.88
C LEU A 43 -18.02 11.42 12.99
N VAL A 44 -17.82 10.78 11.84
CA VAL A 44 -16.91 9.63 11.71
C VAL A 44 -15.54 10.17 12.08
N THR A 45 -15.17 9.97 13.35
CA THR A 45 -13.87 10.37 13.85
C THR A 45 -12.89 9.42 13.21
N LEU A 46 -12.14 9.93 12.23
CA LEU A 46 -11.09 9.17 11.58
C LEU A 46 -10.12 8.70 12.67
N SER A 47 -9.65 7.46 12.57
CA SER A 47 -8.59 7.01 13.46
C SER A 47 -7.37 7.93 13.30
N PRO A 48 -6.49 8.07 14.31
CA PRO A 48 -5.29 8.89 14.19
C PRO A 48 -4.42 8.54 12.95
N ALA A 49 -4.45 7.27 12.53
CA ALA A 49 -3.81 6.83 11.29
C ALA A 49 -4.52 7.35 10.02
N ALA A 50 -5.85 7.40 10.02
CA ALA A 50 -6.64 7.94 8.93
C ALA A 50 -6.59 9.48 8.86
N GLU A 51 -6.47 10.18 9.99
CA GLU A 51 -6.16 11.62 10.00
C GLU A 51 -4.74 11.91 9.50
N GLY A 52 -3.75 11.10 9.89
CA GLY A 52 -2.39 11.17 9.37
C GLY A 52 -2.33 10.94 7.86
N ALA A 53 -3.05 9.93 7.36
CA ALA A 53 -3.18 9.66 5.92
C ALA A 53 -3.87 10.82 5.18
N LYS A 54 -4.95 11.38 5.75
CA LYS A 54 -5.65 12.55 5.18
C LYS A 54 -4.75 13.78 5.11
N LYS A 55 -3.95 14.03 6.15
CA LYS A 55 -3.00 15.16 6.20
C LYS A 55 -1.88 14.99 5.17
N LEU A 56 -1.29 13.80 5.08
CA LEU A 56 -0.35 13.44 4.02
C LEU A 56 -0.99 13.65 2.64
N LEU A 57 -2.17 13.09 2.38
CA LEU A 57 -2.89 13.23 1.10
C LEU A 57 -3.24 14.69 0.75
N SER A 58 -3.47 15.55 1.74
CA SER A 58 -3.76 16.98 1.53
C SER A 58 -2.51 17.84 1.26
N GLU A 59 -1.34 17.41 1.74
CA GLU A 59 -0.05 18.08 1.49
C GLU A 59 0.70 17.50 0.27
N PHE A 60 0.37 16.26 -0.13
CA PHE A 60 0.94 15.54 -1.27
C PHE A 60 0.71 16.10 -2.69
N PRO A 61 -0.29 16.92 -3.02
CA PRO A 61 -0.50 17.36 -4.42
C PRO A 61 0.70 18.13 -5.01
N ARG A 62 1.63 18.60 -4.17
CA ARG A 62 2.86 19.29 -4.59
C ARG A 62 4.07 18.37 -4.77
N LEU A 63 4.01 17.14 -4.26
CA LEU A 63 5.01 16.09 -4.42
C LEU A 63 4.37 14.98 -5.25
N SER A 64 4.58 14.99 -6.57
CA SER A 64 4.20 13.83 -7.39
C SER A 64 4.85 12.60 -6.76
N LEU A 65 4.07 11.58 -6.40
CA LEU A 65 4.59 10.27 -5.98
C LEU A 65 4.65 9.29 -7.13
N ASP A 66 4.37 9.76 -8.35
CA ASP A 66 4.42 8.94 -9.55
C ASP A 66 5.87 8.50 -9.79
N PRO A 67 6.16 7.18 -9.71
CA PRO A 67 7.50 6.66 -9.95
C PRO A 67 8.03 7.07 -11.31
N ALA A 68 7.19 7.13 -12.34
CA ALA A 68 7.62 7.44 -13.70
C ALA A 68 8.19 8.86 -13.81
N VAL A 69 7.59 9.82 -13.12
CA VAL A 69 8.08 11.22 -13.09
C VAL A 69 9.47 11.31 -12.46
N HIS A 70 9.70 10.56 -11.38
CA HIS A 70 11.00 10.55 -10.71
C HIS A 70 12.05 9.76 -11.46
N MET A 71 11.66 8.67 -12.12
CA MET A 71 12.55 7.91 -13.01
C MET A 71 13.03 8.77 -14.18
N GLN A 72 12.15 9.58 -14.77
CA GLN A 72 12.55 10.51 -15.83
C GLN A 72 13.55 11.56 -15.32
N LYS A 73 13.35 12.11 -14.12
CA LYS A 73 14.30 13.04 -13.50
C LYS A 73 15.64 12.37 -13.20
N ALA A 74 15.60 11.15 -12.67
CA ALA A 74 16.79 10.36 -12.39
C ALA A 74 17.57 10.07 -13.68
N GLU A 75 16.90 9.77 -14.78
CA GLU A 75 17.56 9.55 -16.07
C GLU A 75 18.32 10.80 -16.55
N VAL A 76 17.67 11.96 -16.52
CA VAL A 76 18.30 13.23 -16.93
C VAL A 76 19.51 13.56 -16.05
N ALA A 77 19.34 13.48 -14.73
CA ALA A 77 20.42 13.79 -13.79
C ALA A 77 21.57 12.77 -13.86
N LEU A 78 21.28 11.49 -14.13
CA LEU A 78 22.29 10.46 -14.33
C LEU A 78 23.11 10.73 -15.60
N LYS A 79 22.45 11.06 -16.72
CA LYS A 79 23.12 11.44 -17.97
C LYS A 79 24.03 12.65 -17.76
N ASP A 80 23.56 13.68 -17.05
CA ASP A 80 24.37 14.86 -16.73
C ASP A 80 25.58 14.53 -15.85
N LEU A 81 25.41 13.64 -14.86
CA LEU A 81 26.52 13.15 -14.04
C LEU A 81 27.52 12.34 -14.86
N MET A 82 27.05 11.40 -15.69
CA MET A 82 27.89 10.62 -16.59
C MET A 82 28.68 11.52 -17.54
N ALA A 83 28.05 12.53 -18.13
CA ALA A 83 28.71 13.49 -19.00
C ALA A 83 29.80 14.30 -18.27
N ARG A 84 29.55 14.76 -17.05
CA ARG A 84 30.55 15.46 -16.21
C ARG A 84 31.76 14.57 -15.88
N LEU A 85 31.51 13.27 -15.67
CA LEU A 85 32.55 12.28 -15.39
C LEU A 85 33.24 11.74 -16.66
N GLY A 86 32.77 12.11 -17.85
CA GLY A 86 33.28 11.60 -19.13
C GLY A 86 32.91 10.14 -19.40
N ILE A 87 31.83 9.65 -18.79
CA ILE A 87 31.28 8.30 -19.00
C ILE A 87 30.33 8.36 -20.21
N PRO A 88 30.54 7.54 -21.26
CA PRO A 88 29.65 7.50 -22.42
C PRO A 88 28.21 7.09 -22.07
N GLU A 89 27.20 7.70 -22.69
CA GLU A 89 25.78 7.39 -22.44
C GLU A 89 25.35 5.96 -22.83
N ASN A 90 26.16 5.25 -23.61
CA ASN A 90 25.94 3.84 -23.94
C ASN A 90 26.58 2.88 -22.93
N THR A 91 27.13 3.40 -21.83
CA THR A 91 27.65 2.58 -20.73
C THR A 91 26.50 2.07 -19.90
N ASP A 92 26.42 0.76 -19.72
CA ASP A 92 25.42 0.16 -18.84
C ASP A 92 25.76 0.45 -17.37
N VAL A 93 24.76 0.91 -16.63
CA VAL A 93 24.88 1.22 -15.20
C VAL A 93 23.71 0.57 -14.46
N GLN A 94 24.03 -0.19 -13.41
CA GLN A 94 23.05 -0.77 -12.50
C GLN A 94 23.12 -0.03 -11.18
N ILE A 95 21.98 0.46 -10.71
CA ILE A 95 21.84 1.22 -9.47
C ILE A 95 20.86 0.47 -8.59
N GLU A 96 21.25 0.17 -7.35
CA GLU A 96 20.34 -0.40 -6.35
C GLU A 96 20.15 0.59 -5.21
N VAL A 97 18.90 1.00 -4.97
CA VAL A 97 18.51 1.75 -3.78
C VAL A 97 18.06 0.77 -2.70
N GLN A 98 18.81 0.69 -1.61
CA GLN A 98 18.51 -0.18 -0.48
C GLN A 98 17.39 0.38 0.40
N PRO A 99 16.70 -0.46 1.21
CA PRO A 99 15.63 0.00 2.11
C PRO A 99 16.05 1.04 3.15
N ASP A 100 17.35 1.12 3.49
CA ASP A 100 17.90 2.13 4.39
C ASP A 100 18.28 3.44 3.66
N GLY A 101 18.10 3.48 2.34
CA GLY A 101 18.40 4.62 1.49
C GLY A 101 19.86 4.68 1.02
N LYS A 102 20.70 3.68 1.33
CA LYS A 102 22.03 3.55 0.71
C LYS A 102 21.86 3.19 -0.77
N ILE A 103 22.69 3.77 -1.63
CA ILE A 103 22.68 3.47 -3.06
C ILE A 103 23.96 2.73 -3.43
N ASN A 104 23.87 1.58 -4.07
CA ASN A 104 25.04 0.90 -4.66
C ASN A 104 25.00 1.08 -6.18
N VAL A 105 26.17 1.19 -6.82
CA VAL A 105 26.26 1.32 -8.27
C VAL A 105 27.26 0.32 -8.84
N GLU A 106 26.84 -0.44 -9.84
CA GLU A 106 27.65 -1.39 -10.58
C GLU A 106 27.66 -1.06 -12.08
N GLY A 107 28.73 -1.46 -12.76
CA GLY A 107 28.90 -1.26 -14.21
C GLY A 107 30.33 -1.50 -14.66
N ASP A 108 30.54 -1.50 -15.98
CA ASP A 108 31.82 -1.91 -16.59
C ASP A 108 32.83 -0.76 -16.77
N HIS A 109 32.51 0.45 -16.30
CA HIS A 109 33.35 1.63 -16.49
C HIS A 109 34.27 1.91 -15.29
N PRO A 110 35.55 2.32 -15.48
CA PRO A 110 36.48 2.58 -14.38
C PRO A 110 36.04 3.68 -13.39
N LEU A 111 35.10 4.53 -13.80
CA LEU A 111 34.58 5.65 -13.01
C LEU A 111 33.21 5.37 -12.37
N ILE A 112 32.70 4.14 -12.43
CA ILE A 112 31.40 3.80 -11.81
C ILE A 112 31.39 4.07 -10.31
N SER A 113 32.50 3.82 -9.61
CA SER A 113 32.62 4.11 -8.18
C SER A 113 32.43 5.59 -7.86
N GLN A 114 32.73 6.51 -8.80
CA GLN A 114 32.51 7.94 -8.61
C GLN A 114 31.02 8.31 -8.71
N ILE A 115 30.22 7.53 -9.44
CA ILE A 115 28.76 7.68 -9.43
C ILE A 115 28.23 7.28 -8.04
N GLU A 116 28.67 6.14 -7.49
CA GLU A 116 28.26 5.73 -6.13
C GLU A 116 28.68 6.75 -5.06
N GLU A 117 29.91 7.27 -5.14
CA GLU A 117 30.41 8.32 -4.27
C GLU A 117 29.58 9.61 -4.40
N SER A 118 29.23 10.00 -5.62
CA SER A 118 28.35 11.15 -5.89
C SER A 118 26.92 10.94 -5.39
N LEU A 119 26.50 9.72 -5.03
CA LEU A 119 25.16 9.44 -4.51
C LEU A 119 25.11 9.29 -2.99
N ASN A 120 26.23 8.91 -2.37
CA ASN A 120 26.30 8.63 -0.93
C ASN A 120 27.25 9.55 -0.15
N GLY A 121 28.12 10.29 -0.83
CA GLY A 121 29.15 11.13 -0.22
C GLY A 121 28.63 12.42 0.41
N GLU A 122 29.54 13.19 1.02
CA GLU A 122 29.21 14.47 1.67
C GLU A 122 28.70 15.51 0.67
N GLU A 123 29.24 15.50 -0.54
CA GLU A 123 28.83 16.37 -1.66
C GLU A 123 27.90 15.63 -2.64
N ALA A 124 27.02 14.77 -2.12
CA ALA A 124 26.13 13.99 -2.96
C ALA A 124 25.27 14.87 -3.89
N ASP A 125 25.11 14.42 -5.14
CA ASP A 125 24.18 14.97 -6.12
C ASP A 125 22.75 14.79 -5.61
N GLN A 126 22.27 15.82 -4.90
CA GLN A 126 20.98 15.78 -4.22
C GLN A 126 19.81 15.59 -5.18
N GLU A 127 19.94 16.04 -6.44
CA GLU A 127 18.88 15.93 -7.43
C GLU A 127 18.71 14.48 -7.87
N LEU A 128 19.81 13.84 -8.33
CA LEU A 128 19.79 12.44 -8.74
C LEU A 128 19.42 11.53 -7.57
N ARG A 129 20.05 11.75 -6.41
CA ARG A 129 19.81 10.96 -5.21
C ARG A 129 18.34 11.04 -4.77
N SER A 130 17.78 12.25 -4.72
CA SER A 130 16.38 12.43 -4.33
C SER A 130 15.43 11.81 -5.34
N ALA A 131 15.70 11.95 -6.65
CA ALA A 131 14.89 11.35 -7.69
C ALA A 131 14.83 9.82 -7.56
N LEU A 132 15.97 9.15 -7.35
CA LEU A 132 16.04 7.71 -7.15
C LEU A 132 15.24 7.26 -5.90
N ILE A 133 15.39 7.98 -4.78
CA ILE A 133 14.68 7.69 -3.53
C ILE A 133 13.17 7.92 -3.68
N PHE A 134 12.76 8.96 -4.40
CA PHE A 134 11.34 9.21 -4.64
C PHE A 134 10.74 8.20 -5.62
N ALA A 135 11.50 7.73 -6.62
CA ALA A 135 11.07 6.65 -7.50
C ALA A 135 10.87 5.33 -6.73
N HIS A 136 11.80 5.00 -5.82
CA HIS A 136 11.69 3.84 -4.92
C HIS A 136 10.45 3.94 -4.02
N ASN A 137 10.32 5.05 -3.29
CA ASN A 137 9.18 5.27 -2.38
C ASN A 137 7.84 5.31 -3.11
N GLY A 138 7.79 5.97 -4.28
CA GLY A 138 6.60 5.99 -5.13
C GLY A 138 6.22 4.57 -5.57
N SER A 139 7.20 3.74 -5.92
CA SER A 139 6.96 2.36 -6.36
C SER A 139 6.39 1.51 -5.24
N ILE A 140 6.91 1.65 -4.01
CA ILE A 140 6.38 1.02 -2.80
C ILE A 140 4.92 1.43 -2.58
N ILE A 141 4.64 2.73 -2.60
CA ILE A 141 3.29 3.26 -2.36
C ILE A 141 2.33 2.78 -3.44
N SER A 142 2.75 2.78 -4.71
CA SER A 142 1.94 2.30 -5.83
C SER A 142 1.59 0.83 -5.68
N HIS A 143 2.56 -0.01 -5.29
CA HIS A 143 2.34 -1.44 -5.05
C HIS A 143 1.35 -1.69 -3.92
N ILE A 144 1.51 -0.97 -2.79
CA ILE A 144 0.57 -1.04 -1.66
C ILE A 144 -0.83 -0.55 -2.08
N GLY A 145 -0.90 0.53 -2.86
CA GLY A 145 -2.15 1.09 -3.37
C GLY A 145 -2.95 0.06 -4.17
N LYS A 146 -2.30 -0.65 -5.09
CA LYS A 146 -2.97 -1.72 -5.86
C LYS A 146 -3.44 -2.89 -4.99
N ALA A 147 -2.67 -3.25 -3.96
CA ALA A 147 -3.12 -4.26 -3.00
C ALA A 147 -4.37 -3.79 -2.24
N VAL A 148 -4.40 -2.52 -1.79
CA VAL A 148 -5.59 -1.94 -1.14
C VAL A 148 -6.80 -1.96 -2.10
N GLU A 149 -6.62 -1.55 -3.35
CA GLU A 149 -7.69 -1.58 -4.36
C GLU A 149 -8.25 -2.99 -4.57
N MET A 150 -7.37 -3.99 -4.67
CA MET A 150 -7.77 -5.40 -4.76
C MET A 150 -8.54 -5.84 -3.51
N ALA A 151 -8.03 -5.53 -2.32
CA ALA A 151 -8.66 -5.88 -1.05
C ALA A 151 -10.06 -5.24 -0.89
N MET A 152 -10.22 -3.98 -1.29
CA MET A 152 -11.50 -3.27 -1.27
C MET A 152 -12.51 -3.96 -2.19
N ARG A 153 -12.14 -4.24 -3.44
CA ARG A 153 -13.00 -4.97 -4.38
C ARG A 153 -13.36 -6.37 -3.87
N GLY A 154 -12.40 -7.09 -3.29
CA GLY A 154 -12.65 -8.39 -2.68
C GLY A 154 -13.60 -8.32 -1.49
N ALA A 155 -13.51 -7.27 -0.66
CA ALA A 155 -14.40 -7.06 0.48
C ALA A 155 -15.84 -6.73 0.06
N ASP A 156 -16.02 -5.99 -1.04
CA ASP A 156 -17.34 -5.72 -1.64
C ASP A 156 -18.02 -7.03 -2.10
N GLU A 157 -17.25 -7.98 -2.62
CA GLU A 157 -17.74 -9.30 -3.04
C GLU A 157 -17.92 -10.29 -1.88
N ARG A 158 -17.05 -10.22 -0.86
CA ARG A 158 -16.99 -11.16 0.29
C ARG A 158 -16.70 -10.41 1.59
N SER A 159 -17.72 -9.76 2.13
CA SER A 159 -17.62 -8.96 3.37
C SER A 159 -17.14 -9.76 4.59
N GLY A 160 -17.37 -11.08 4.62
CA GLY A 160 -16.86 -11.96 5.70
C GLY A 160 -15.34 -12.12 5.74
N MET A 161 -14.60 -11.69 4.70
CA MET A 161 -13.16 -11.84 4.58
C MET A 161 -12.36 -10.57 4.87
N MET A 162 -13.01 -9.50 5.36
CA MET A 162 -12.36 -8.19 5.60
C MET A 162 -11.09 -8.28 6.46
N GLU A 163 -11.11 -9.07 7.54
CA GLU A 163 -9.93 -9.23 8.40
C GLU A 163 -8.77 -9.91 7.65
N SER A 164 -9.06 -10.95 6.87
CA SER A 164 -8.09 -11.63 6.01
C SER A 164 -7.49 -10.70 4.97
N TYR A 165 -8.31 -9.87 4.31
CA TYR A 165 -7.84 -8.90 3.33
C TYR A 165 -6.99 -7.80 3.96
N HIS A 166 -7.38 -7.29 5.13
CA HIS A 166 -6.59 -6.32 5.87
C HIS A 166 -5.22 -6.89 6.28
N ASN A 167 -5.18 -8.13 6.79
CA ASN A 167 -3.93 -8.80 7.15
C ASN A 167 -3.05 -9.06 5.92
N TRP A 168 -3.64 -9.40 4.78
CA TRP A 168 -2.93 -9.55 3.52
C TRP A 168 -2.30 -8.23 3.04
N VAL A 169 -3.06 -7.12 3.03
CA VAL A 169 -2.52 -5.78 2.69
C VAL A 169 -1.37 -5.40 3.62
N ARG A 170 -1.50 -5.68 4.93
CA ARG A 170 -0.42 -5.42 5.89
C ARG A 170 0.85 -6.21 5.55
N ASN A 171 0.72 -7.47 5.14
CA ASN A 171 1.86 -8.29 4.74
C ASN A 171 2.51 -7.75 3.46
N VAL A 172 1.72 -7.40 2.44
CA VAL A 172 2.22 -6.75 1.22
C VAL A 172 2.97 -5.46 1.55
N ALA A 173 2.43 -4.63 2.44
CA ALA A 173 3.08 -3.39 2.86
C ALA A 173 4.40 -3.63 3.60
N ASN A 174 4.48 -4.66 4.44
CA ASN A 174 5.72 -5.03 5.12
C ASN A 174 6.78 -5.58 4.17
N GLU A 175 6.37 -6.32 3.14
CA GLU A 175 7.26 -6.82 2.10
C GLU A 175 7.78 -5.68 1.23
N ALA A 176 6.90 -4.83 0.71
CA ALA A 176 7.27 -3.69 -0.13
C ALA A 176 8.15 -2.67 0.62
N LYS A 177 7.94 -2.44 1.92
CA LYS A 177 8.85 -1.60 2.71
C LYS A 177 10.25 -2.19 2.86
N GLY A 178 10.38 -3.51 2.74
CA GLY A 178 11.65 -4.23 2.85
C GLY A 178 12.31 -4.51 1.51
N SER A 179 11.73 -4.08 0.38
CA SER A 179 12.32 -4.28 -0.95
C SER A 179 13.31 -3.17 -1.29
N SER A 180 14.41 -3.53 -1.94
CA SER A 180 15.25 -2.57 -2.64
C SER A 180 14.60 -2.15 -3.95
N PHE A 181 15.20 -1.17 -4.62
CA PHE A 181 14.78 -0.71 -5.94
C PHE A 181 15.95 -0.79 -6.90
N ALA A 182 15.85 -1.72 -7.85
CA ALA A 182 16.86 -1.92 -8.88
C ALA A 182 16.52 -1.04 -10.09
N VAL A 183 17.50 -0.27 -10.52
CA VAL A 183 17.43 0.67 -11.63
C VAL A 183 18.51 0.29 -12.62
N ASN A 184 18.14 0.07 -13.88
CA ASN A 184 19.07 -0.26 -14.94
C ASN A 184 19.06 0.85 -15.98
N PHE A 185 20.22 1.45 -16.20
CA PHE A 185 20.48 2.35 -17.31
C PHE A 185 21.15 1.56 -18.43
N SER A 186 20.47 1.47 -19.58
CA SER A 186 21.02 0.80 -20.77
C SER A 186 20.43 1.42 -22.02
N ASN A 187 21.22 1.52 -23.10
CA ASN A 187 20.79 2.12 -24.36
C ASN A 187 20.18 3.54 -24.22
N GLY A 188 20.63 4.30 -23.22
CA GLY A 188 20.15 5.66 -22.97
C GLY A 188 18.80 5.75 -22.25
N GLU A 189 18.24 4.64 -21.76
CA GLU A 189 16.97 4.61 -21.03
C GLU A 189 17.15 4.06 -19.61
N LEU A 190 16.43 4.64 -18.66
CA LEU A 190 16.38 4.20 -17.28
C LEU A 190 15.12 3.35 -17.03
N THR A 191 15.31 2.10 -16.61
CA THR A 191 14.22 1.21 -16.17
C THR A 191 14.35 0.92 -14.68
N GLY A 192 13.24 0.61 -14.00
CA GLY A 192 13.24 0.42 -12.55
C GLY A 192 12.21 -0.60 -12.08
N SER A 193 12.56 -1.37 -11.05
CA SER A 193 11.70 -2.38 -10.45
C SER A 193 11.98 -2.54 -8.96
N LEU A 194 10.97 -2.95 -8.19
CA LEU A 194 11.19 -3.34 -6.80
C LEU A 194 11.81 -4.73 -6.75
N VAL A 195 12.71 -4.97 -5.82
CA VAL A 195 13.34 -6.29 -5.61
C VAL A 195 12.98 -6.79 -4.23
N GLY A 196 12.22 -7.88 -4.19
CA GLY A 196 11.78 -8.52 -2.95
C GLY A 196 12.95 -9.15 -2.18
N ARG A 197 12.70 -9.54 -0.92
CA ARG A 197 13.71 -10.20 -0.08
C ARG A 197 14.22 -11.54 -0.64
N ASN A 198 13.44 -12.15 -1.53
CA ASN A 198 13.80 -13.37 -2.25
C ASN A 198 14.65 -13.11 -3.51
N GLY A 199 15.01 -11.84 -3.78
CA GLY A 199 15.76 -11.42 -4.96
C GLY A 199 14.93 -11.32 -6.24
N GLN A 200 13.61 -11.52 -6.18
CA GLN A 200 12.76 -11.41 -7.37
C GLN A 200 12.37 -9.96 -7.61
N ALA A 201 12.59 -9.50 -8.84
CA ALA A 201 12.10 -8.22 -9.31
C ALA A 201 10.60 -8.28 -9.60
N PHE A 202 9.88 -7.21 -9.26
CA PHE A 202 8.47 -7.05 -9.58
C PHE A 202 8.12 -5.58 -9.83
N ASN A 203 7.20 -5.36 -10.77
CA ASN A 203 6.62 -4.04 -10.97
C ASN A 203 5.55 -3.74 -9.91
N PRO A 204 5.19 -2.46 -9.68
CA PRO A 204 4.19 -2.04 -8.69
C PRO A 204 2.75 -2.57 -8.85
N GLY A 205 2.51 -3.67 -9.56
CA GLY A 205 1.23 -4.41 -9.56
C GLY A 205 1.33 -5.89 -9.90
N GLU A 206 2.55 -6.41 -10.04
CA GLU A 206 2.78 -7.84 -10.26
C GLU A 206 2.82 -8.59 -8.92
N GLY A 207 2.65 -9.91 -8.96
CA GLY A 207 2.75 -10.76 -7.76
C GLY A 207 1.61 -10.62 -6.73
N LEU A 208 0.63 -9.73 -6.97
CA LEU A 208 -0.51 -9.55 -6.09
C LEU A 208 -1.60 -10.57 -6.37
N THR A 209 -1.98 -11.36 -5.37
CA THR A 209 -3.12 -12.29 -5.44
C THR A 209 -3.88 -12.26 -4.11
N LEU A 210 -5.20 -12.07 -4.19
CA LEU A 210 -6.05 -12.06 -2.99
C LEU A 210 -6.17 -13.46 -2.39
N PRO A 211 -6.23 -13.57 -1.05
CA PRO A 211 -6.60 -14.82 -0.41
C PRO A 211 -8.06 -15.19 -0.73
N ALA A 212 -8.31 -16.48 -0.97
CA ALA A 212 -9.63 -17.02 -1.33
C ALA A 212 -10.58 -17.12 -0.13
#